data_AF-A0A951CUC5-F1
#
_entry.id   AF-A0A951CUC5-F1
#
_cell.length_a   1.000
_cell.length_b   1.000
_cell.length_c   1.000
_cell.angle_alpha   90.00
_cell.angle_beta   90.00
_cell.angle_gamma   90.00
#
_symmetry.space_group_name_H-M   'P 1'
#
loop_
_entity.id
_entity.type
_entity.pdbx_description
1 polymer ?
#
loop_
_entity_poly.entity_id
_entity_poly.type
_entity_poly.pdbx_seq_one_letter_code
_entity_poly.pdbx_strand_id
1 'polypeptide(L)'
;MHRMILGVVAGALTVGMAVGFSQNPDKIADRKENQQDRIAQGVKNGTLTPSETAHLETREAKLNKEIRKDRKQNGGNLTNKQKAQVNRQQNRLRNAIYRDKHDGKNK
;
A
#
# COMPACT_ATOMS: atom_id res chain seq x y z
N MET A 1 46.14 14.97 -25.15
CA MET A 1 46.17 13.76 -26.00
C MET A 1 47.03 12.73 -25.30
N HIS A 2 46.52 11.62 -24.74
CA HIS A 2 47.31 10.39 -24.56
C HIS A 2 46.38 9.19 -24.29
N ARG A 3 46.15 8.43 -25.38
CA ARG A 3 46.15 6.96 -25.51
C ARG A 3 45.07 6.13 -24.80
N MET A 4 44.10 5.73 -25.63
CA MET A 4 43.31 4.50 -25.51
C MET A 4 44.24 3.28 -25.40
N ILE A 5 44.05 2.43 -24.39
CA ILE A 5 44.51 1.05 -24.42
C ILE A 5 43.29 0.14 -24.40
N LEU A 6 43.05 -0.41 -25.58
CA LEU A 6 42.22 -1.55 -25.87
C LEU A 6 42.87 -2.78 -25.22
N GLY A 7 42.14 -3.48 -24.36
CA GLY A 7 42.57 -4.73 -23.74
C GLY A 7 41.36 -5.61 -23.47
N VAL A 8 41.03 -6.45 -24.45
CA VAL A 8 40.11 -7.58 -24.30
C VAL A 8 40.89 -8.70 -23.61
N VAL A 9 40.28 -9.39 -22.64
CA VAL A 9 40.14 -10.87 -22.58
C VAL A 9 39.67 -11.32 -21.18
N ALA A 10 38.53 -12.04 -21.22
CA ALA A 10 38.09 -13.18 -20.41
C ALA A 10 38.16 -13.14 -18.87
N GLY A 11 37.00 -13.34 -18.24
CA GLY A 11 36.93 -13.80 -16.86
C GLY A 11 35.51 -14.01 -16.34
N ALA A 12 35.12 -15.28 -16.22
CA ALA A 12 34.09 -15.81 -15.33
C ALA A 12 32.61 -15.44 -15.62
N LEU A 13 31.96 -16.37 -16.30
CA LEU A 13 30.52 -16.59 -16.28
C LEU A 13 30.11 -17.06 -14.87
N THR A 14 29.86 -16.14 -13.93
CA THR A 14 29.13 -16.49 -12.69
C THR A 14 27.64 -16.37 -12.95
N VAL A 15 27.01 -17.50 -13.26
CA VAL A 15 25.55 -17.66 -13.11
C VAL A 15 25.25 -17.67 -11.62
N GLY A 16 25.15 -16.48 -11.04
CA GLY A 16 24.69 -16.26 -9.66
C GLY A 16 23.20 -15.96 -9.69
N MET A 17 22.40 -16.96 -9.33
CA MET A 17 20.95 -16.95 -9.09
C MET A 17 20.28 -15.56 -9.12
N ALA A 18 19.53 -15.29 -10.18
CA ALA A 18 18.43 -14.33 -10.10
C ALA A 18 17.42 -14.91 -9.08
N VAL A 19 17.56 -14.54 -7.81
CA VAL A 19 16.45 -14.61 -6.87
C VAL A 19 15.38 -13.70 -7.45
N GLY A 20 14.38 -14.32 -8.09
CA GLY A 20 13.20 -13.63 -8.57
C GLY A 20 12.49 -13.06 -7.36
N PHE A 21 12.87 -11.86 -6.94
CA PHE A 21 12.01 -11.03 -6.13
C PHE A 21 10.77 -10.80 -6.97
N SER A 22 9.73 -11.59 -6.70
CA SER A 22 8.38 -11.31 -7.16
C SER A 22 7.96 -10.02 -6.47
N GLN A 23 8.40 -8.89 -7.02
CA GLN A 23 7.89 -7.57 -6.67
C GLN A 23 6.54 -7.45 -7.36
N ASN A 24 5.58 -8.26 -6.95
CA ASN A 24 4.21 -7.82 -7.03
C ASN A 24 4.07 -6.81 -5.89
N PRO A 25 4.05 -5.48 -6.16
CA PRO A 25 3.67 -4.53 -5.12
C PRO A 25 2.35 -5.03 -4.55
N ASP A 26 2.35 -5.28 -3.24
CA ASP A 26 1.19 -5.77 -2.54
C ASP A 26 0.11 -4.69 -2.72
N LYS A 27 -0.83 -4.89 -3.65
CA LYS A 27 -1.86 -3.88 -4.01
C LYS A 27 -2.61 -3.36 -2.77
N ILE A 28 -2.58 -4.11 -1.67
CA ILE A 28 -3.12 -3.72 -0.37
C ILE A 28 -2.28 -2.61 0.28
N ALA A 29 -0.95 -2.68 0.21
CA ALA A 29 -0.02 -1.68 0.71
C ALA A 29 -0.16 -0.35 -0.04
N ASP A 30 -0.12 -0.36 -1.38
CA ASP A 30 -0.31 0.84 -2.20
C ASP A 30 -1.65 1.52 -1.87
N ARG A 31 -2.71 0.72 -1.66
CA ARG A 31 -4.02 1.26 -1.30
C ARG A 31 -4.07 1.86 0.09
N LYS A 32 -3.33 1.30 1.05
CA LYS A 32 -3.24 1.86 2.40
C LYS A 32 -2.56 3.23 2.36
N GLU A 33 -1.45 3.35 1.64
CA GLU A 33 -0.75 4.63 1.46
C GLU A 33 -1.66 5.67 0.82
N ASN A 34 -2.33 5.31 -0.28
CA ASN A 34 -3.32 6.20 -0.92
C ASN A 34 -4.46 6.63 0.01
N GLN A 35 -4.89 5.80 0.96
CA GLN A 35 -5.94 6.17 1.92
C GLN A 35 -5.41 7.16 2.96
N GLN A 36 -4.22 6.90 3.50
CA GLN A 36 -3.51 7.79 4.41
C GLN A 36 -3.26 9.16 3.79
N ASP A 37 -2.81 9.22 2.53
CA ASP A 37 -2.63 10.48 1.80
C ASP A 37 -3.94 11.27 1.68
N ARG A 38 -5.06 10.59 1.44
CA ARG A 38 -6.36 11.24 1.33
C ARG A 38 -6.85 11.78 2.67
N ILE A 39 -6.60 11.07 3.77
CA ILE A 39 -6.89 11.50 5.13
C ILE A 39 -6.01 12.70 5.48
N ALA A 40 -4.69 12.61 5.28
CA ALA A 40 -3.74 13.69 5.54
C ALA A 40 -4.09 14.96 4.74
N GLN A 41 -4.44 14.83 3.46
CA GLN A 41 -4.94 15.94 2.67
C GLN A 41 -6.23 16.53 3.23
N GLY A 42 -7.16 15.68 3.69
CA GLY A 42 -8.43 16.11 4.28
C GLY A 42 -8.26 16.88 5.57
N VAL A 43 -7.30 16.47 6.42
CA VAL A 43 -6.90 17.21 7.62
C VAL A 43 -6.24 18.53 7.22
N LYS A 44 -5.27 18.48 6.30
CA LYS A 44 -4.49 19.67 5.87
C LYS A 44 -5.36 20.77 5.28
N ASN A 45 -6.39 20.42 4.51
CA ASN A 45 -7.28 21.39 3.86
C ASN A 45 -8.57 21.66 4.66
N GLY A 46 -8.70 21.10 5.87
CA GLY A 46 -9.84 21.29 6.75
C GLY A 46 -11.14 20.59 6.32
N THR A 47 -11.10 19.71 5.31
CA THR A 47 -12.30 18.97 4.87
C THR A 47 -12.62 17.75 5.73
N LEU A 48 -11.73 17.36 6.63
CA LEU A 48 -12.00 16.34 7.65
C LEU A 48 -11.87 16.94 9.04
N THR A 49 -12.89 16.75 9.87
CA THR A 49 -12.81 17.10 11.30
C THR A 49 -11.89 16.12 12.05
N PRO A 50 -11.39 16.50 13.24
CA PRO A 50 -10.60 15.58 14.08
C PRO A 50 -11.36 14.28 14.43
N SER A 51 -12.68 14.38 14.66
CA SER A 51 -13.52 13.22 14.97
C SER A 51 -13.69 12.28 13.76
N GLU A 52 -13.95 12.82 12.57
CA GLU A 52 -14.03 12.04 11.33
C GLU A 52 -12.69 11.37 11.01
N THR A 53 -11.60 12.10 11.17
CA THR A 53 -10.23 11.59 11.02
C THR A 53 -9.98 10.40 11.95
N ALA A 54 -10.24 10.56 13.26
CA ALA A 54 -10.07 9.49 14.24
C ALA A 54 -10.91 8.24 13.90
N HIS A 55 -12.12 8.45 13.38
CA HIS A 55 -13.01 7.37 12.99
C HIS A 55 -12.51 6.62 11.73
N LEU A 56 -11.95 7.34 10.75
CA LEU A 56 -11.32 6.77 9.55
C LEU A 56 -10.06 5.97 9.90
N GLU A 57 -9.17 6.54 10.73
CA GLU A 57 -7.96 5.88 11.22
C GLU A 57 -8.29 4.57 11.98
N THR A 58 -9.33 4.60 12.82
CA THR A 58 -9.78 3.40 13.54
C THR A 58 -10.22 2.29 12.58
N ARG A 59 -10.90 2.63 11.48
CA ARG A 59 -11.34 1.66 10.47
C ARG A 59 -10.15 1.08 9.71
N GLU A 60 -9.16 1.90 9.36
CA GLU A 60 -7.90 1.44 8.75
C GLU A 60 -7.12 0.51 9.66
N ALA A 61 -6.96 0.88 10.93
CA ALA A 61 -6.27 0.05 11.92
C ALA A 61 -6.93 -1.32 12.07
N LYS A 62 -8.27 -1.37 12.11
CA LYS A 62 -9.04 -2.62 12.16
C LYS A 62 -8.79 -3.49 10.92
N LEU A 63 -8.86 -2.92 9.72
CA LEU A 63 -8.61 -3.65 8.48
C LEU A 63 -7.17 -4.19 8.40
N ASN A 64 -6.19 -3.37 8.80
CA ASN A 64 -4.79 -3.78 8.84
C ASN A 64 -4.56 -4.93 9.84
N LYS A 65 -5.24 -4.90 11.00
CA LYS A 65 -5.20 -5.99 11.98
C LYS A 65 -5.81 -7.28 11.41
N GLU A 66 -6.92 -7.18 10.68
CA GLU A 66 -7.55 -8.32 9.99
C GLU A 66 -6.61 -8.94 8.95
N ILE A 67 -6.03 -8.13 8.05
CA ILE A 67 -5.07 -8.58 7.03
C ILE A 67 -3.88 -9.31 7.68
N ARG A 68 -3.31 -8.75 8.76
CA ARG A 68 -2.18 -9.37 9.48
C ARG A 68 -2.58 -10.71 10.10
N LYS A 69 -3.77 -10.78 10.72
CA LYS A 69 -4.29 -12.02 11.31
C LYS A 69 -4.47 -13.09 10.23
N ASP A 70 -5.12 -12.74 9.12
CA ASP A 70 -5.37 -13.65 8.01
C ASP A 70 -4.05 -14.16 7.41
N ARG A 71 -3.08 -13.27 7.17
CA ARG A 71 -1.73 -13.67 6.73
C ARG A 71 -1.09 -14.64 7.71
N LYS A 72 -1.13 -14.34 9.02
CA LYS A 72 -0.58 -15.23 10.05
C LYS A 72 -1.24 -16.62 10.02
N GLN A 73 -2.54 -16.67 9.75
CA GLN A 73 -3.30 -17.93 9.69
C GLN A 73 -3.01 -18.75 8.41
N ASN A 74 -2.66 -18.12 7.29
CA ASN A 74 -2.33 -18.83 6.04
C ASN A 74 -0.85 -18.74 5.65
N GLY A 75 0.06 -18.84 6.63
CA GLY A 75 1.50 -18.96 6.35
C GLY A 75 2.11 -17.75 5.63
N GLY A 76 1.64 -16.53 5.96
CA GLY A 76 2.10 -15.25 5.40
C GLY A 76 1.24 -14.71 4.26
N ASN A 77 0.27 -15.48 3.76
CA ASN A 77 -0.49 -15.13 2.56
C ASN A 77 -1.99 -14.91 2.83
N LEU A 78 -2.65 -14.20 1.92
CA LEU A 78 -4.12 -14.13 1.89
C LEU A 78 -4.67 -15.11 0.87
N THR A 79 -5.72 -15.84 1.24
CA THR A 79 -6.53 -16.62 0.29
C THR A 79 -7.25 -15.70 -0.69
N ASN A 80 -7.69 -16.23 -1.84
CA ASN A 80 -8.44 -15.44 -2.82
C ASN A 80 -9.74 -14.85 -2.24
N LYS A 81 -10.41 -15.59 -1.35
CA LYS A 81 -11.61 -15.12 -0.63
C LYS A 81 -11.29 -13.94 0.29
N GLN A 82 -10.20 -14.02 1.05
CA GLN A 82 -9.75 -12.92 1.91
C GLN A 82 -9.32 -11.70 1.10
N LYS A 83 -8.60 -11.89 -0.02
CA LYS A 83 -8.28 -10.79 -0.95
C LYS A 83 -9.56 -10.07 -1.42
N ALA A 84 -10.59 -10.81 -1.81
CA ALA A 84 -11.87 -10.23 -2.23
C ALA A 84 -12.59 -9.49 -1.07
N GLN A 85 -12.52 -10.02 0.15
CA GLN A 85 -13.06 -9.37 1.34
C GLN A 85 -12.33 -8.06 1.65
N VAL A 86 -11.00 -8.09 1.72
CA VAL A 86 -10.14 -6.91 1.94
C VAL A 86 -10.38 -5.87 0.86
N ASN A 87 -10.47 -6.26 -0.41
CA ASN A 87 -10.79 -5.34 -1.51
C ASN A 87 -12.13 -4.62 -1.29
N ARG A 88 -13.18 -5.34 -0.87
CA ARG A 88 -14.49 -4.75 -0.57
C ARG A 88 -14.41 -3.79 0.61
N GLN A 89 -13.68 -4.14 1.67
CA GLN A 89 -13.50 -3.27 2.85
C GLN A 89 -12.71 -2.01 2.49
N GLN A 90 -11.63 -2.12 1.72
CA GLN A 90 -10.86 -0.98 1.22
C GLN A 90 -11.73 -0.04 0.36
N ASN A 91 -12.60 -0.58 -0.49
CA ASN A 91 -13.53 0.22 -1.30
C ASN A 91 -14.55 0.97 -0.42
N ARG A 92 -15.09 0.32 0.62
CA ARG A 92 -16.00 0.97 1.57
C ARG A 92 -15.30 2.11 2.30
N LEU A 93 -14.07 1.88 2.76
CA LEU A 93 -13.26 2.90 3.41
C LEU A 93 -12.95 4.08 2.46
N ARG A 94 -12.56 3.79 1.21
CA ARG A 94 -12.35 4.82 0.18
C ARG A 94 -13.57 5.71 0.02
N ASN A 95 -14.76 5.11 -0.06
CA ASN A 95 -16.02 5.82 -0.20
C ASN A 95 -16.40 6.59 1.07
N ALA A 96 -16.06 6.10 2.27
CA ALA A 96 -16.20 6.86 3.50
C ALA A 96 -15.32 8.11 3.50
N ILE A 97 -14.01 7.97 3.23
CA ILE A 97 -13.08 9.11 3.10
C ILE A 97 -13.58 10.11 2.03
N TYR A 98 -14.13 9.62 0.91
CA TYR A 98 -14.69 10.51 -0.12
C TYR A 98 -15.87 11.31 0.40
N ARG A 99 -16.85 10.66 1.05
CA ARG A 99 -18.02 11.33 1.62
C ARG A 99 -17.61 12.31 2.69
N ASP A 100 -16.80 11.89 3.66
CA ASP A 100 -16.38 12.74 4.77
C ASP A 100 -15.64 13.99 4.25
N LYS A 101 -14.77 13.87 3.22
CA LYS A 101 -14.11 15.03 2.57
C LYS A 101 -15.05 15.97 1.80
N HIS A 102 -16.19 15.49 1.31
CA HIS A 102 -17.15 16.32 0.58
C HIS A 102 -18.21 16.91 1.51
N ASP A 103 -18.65 16.14 2.50
CA ASP A 103 -19.64 16.53 3.49
C ASP A 103 -19.03 17.47 4.54
N GLY A 104 -17.74 17.32 4.87
CA GLY A 104 -17.03 18.23 5.77
C GLY A 104 -16.92 19.67 5.25
N LYS A 105 -17.15 19.91 3.95
CA LYS A 105 -17.29 21.28 3.41
C LYS A 105 -18.66 21.92 3.68
N ASN A 106 -19.66 21.10 3.99
CA ASN A 106 -21.06 21.52 4.12
C ASN A 106 -21.58 21.45 5.58
N LYS A 107 -20.69 21.22 6.55
CA LYS A 107 -20.99 21.22 8.00
C LYS A 107 -20.45 22.49 8.64
#